data_AF-A0A7Y0EX31-F1
#
_entry.id   AF-A0A7Y0EX31-F1
#
_cell.length_a   1.000
_cell.length_b   1.000
_cell.length_c   1.000
_cell.angle_alpha   90.00
_cell.angle_beta   90.00
_cell.angle_gamma   90.00
#
_symmetry.space_group_name_H-M   'P 1'
#
loop_
_entity.id
_entity.type
_entity.pdbx_description
1 polymer ?
#
loop_
_entity_poly.entity_id
_entity_poly.type
_entity_poly.pdbx_seq_one_letter_code
_entity_poly.pdbx_strand_id
1 'polypeptide(L)'
;MLSAPILTAFGWRGLFVNGMIGGYGALISELFPTELRATAQTALYNTGRFIGGGLGPVVIAAVATGHGFGFALATIASIYIIAFIIMFFISENKGAALE
;
A
#
# COMPACT_ATOMS: atom_id res chain seq x y z
N MET A 1 5.69 -23.24 -22.25
CA MET A 1 5.01 -23.89 -21.10
C MET A 1 5.32 -23.14 -19.81
N LEU A 2 5.11 -21.81 -19.77
CA LEU A 2 5.17 -21.04 -18.53
C LEU A 2 3.81 -21.29 -17.84
N SER A 3 3.79 -22.23 -16.91
CA SER A 3 2.58 -22.92 -16.49
C SER A 3 1.58 -21.97 -15.83
N ALA A 4 0.30 -22.14 -16.18
CA ALA A 4 -0.87 -21.40 -15.67
C ALA A 4 -0.87 -21.08 -14.15
N PRO A 5 -0.32 -21.93 -13.24
CA PRO A 5 -0.23 -21.60 -11.82
C PRO A 5 0.60 -20.36 -11.50
N ILE A 6 1.63 -20.07 -12.30
CA ILE A 6 2.52 -18.92 -12.11
C ILE A 6 1.76 -17.63 -12.49
N LEU A 7 1.03 -17.63 -13.60
CA LEU A 7 0.21 -16.48 -13.99
C LEU A 7 -0.94 -16.23 -13.02
N THR A 8 -1.58 -17.26 -12.47
CA THR A 8 -2.61 -17.05 -11.44
C THR A 8 -2.03 -16.57 -10.11
N ALA A 9 -0.91 -17.15 -9.65
CA ALA A 9 -0.32 -16.81 -8.35
C ALA A 9 0.47 -15.48 -8.35
N PHE A 10 1.12 -15.14 -9.46
CA PHE A 10 1.90 -13.90 -9.62
C PHE A 10 1.17 -12.83 -10.42
N GLY A 11 0.30 -13.19 -11.36
CA GLY A 11 -0.48 -12.22 -12.14
C GLY A 11 -1.56 -11.52 -11.32
N TRP A 12 -2.29 -12.23 -10.46
CA TRP A 12 -3.23 -11.58 -9.53
C TRP A 12 -2.51 -10.70 -8.52
N ARG A 13 -1.43 -11.21 -7.91
CA ARG A 13 -0.61 -10.42 -6.99
C ARG A 13 0.04 -9.22 -7.69
N GLY A 14 0.47 -9.35 -8.95
CA GLY A 14 0.97 -8.25 -9.76
C GLY A 14 -0.09 -7.20 -10.02
N LEU A 15 -1.30 -7.61 -10.40
CA LEU A 15 -2.39 -6.69 -10.73
C LEU A 15 -2.85 -5.87 -9.51
N PHE A 16 -3.03 -6.50 -8.35
CA PHE A 16 -3.57 -5.82 -7.17
C PHE A 16 -2.49 -5.20 -6.28
N VAL A 17 -1.37 -5.90 -6.07
CA VAL A 17 -0.33 -5.43 -5.14
C VAL A 17 0.62 -4.46 -5.83
N ASN A 18 1.10 -4.78 -7.04
CA ASN A 18 1.97 -3.87 -7.78
C ASN A 18 1.17 -2.77 -8.50
N GLY A 19 -0.04 -3.06 -8.97
CA GLY A 19 -0.90 -2.06 -9.63
C GLY A 19 -1.27 -0.88 -8.73
N MET A 20 -1.47 -1.11 -7.43
CA MET A 20 -1.73 -0.05 -6.44
C MET A 20 -0.59 0.98 -6.36
N ILE A 21 0.66 0.54 -6.54
CA ILE A 21 1.83 1.43 -6.50
C ILE A 21 1.79 2.46 -7.64
N GLY A 22 1.26 2.07 -8.81
CA GLY A 22 1.08 2.99 -9.94
C GLY A 22 0.10 4.13 -9.64
N GLY A 23 -0.95 3.88 -8.86
CA GLY A 23 -1.94 4.89 -8.47
C GLY A 23 -1.36 5.96 -7.52
N TYR A 24 -0.40 5.59 -6.65
CA TYR A 24 0.26 6.56 -5.77
C TYR A 24 1.06 7.61 -6.53
N GLY A 25 1.65 7.27 -7.68
CA GLY A 25 2.40 8.24 -8.49
C GLY A 25 1.53 9.39 -9.00
N ALA A 26 0.30 9.08 -9.43
CA ALA A 26 -0.68 10.08 -9.85
C ALA A 26 -1.10 10.96 -8.66
N LEU A 27 -1.45 10.35 -7.52
CA LEU A 27 -1.82 11.09 -6.30
C LEU A 27 -0.70 11.99 -5.79
N ILE A 28 0.55 11.51 -5.76
CA ILE A 28 1.70 12.31 -5.30
C ILE A 28 1.94 13.48 -6.27
N SER A 29 1.69 13.30 -7.56
CA SER A 29 1.83 14.38 -8.54
C SER A 29 0.76 15.47 -8.38
N GLU A 30 -0.43 15.13 -7.90
CA GLU A 30 -1.53 16.07 -7.66
C GLU A 30 -1.52 16.71 -6.26
N LEU A 31 -0.88 16.08 -5.27
CA LEU A 31 -0.81 16.59 -3.90
C LEU A 31 0.46 17.40 -3.59
N PHE A 32 1.58 17.13 -4.28
CA PHE A 32 2.88 17.74 -3.95
C PHE A 32 3.47 18.55 -5.12
N PRO A 33 4.08 19.72 -4.84
CA PRO A 33 4.79 20.51 -5.83
C PRO A 33 5.98 19.72 -6.39
N THR A 34 6.34 20.01 -7.65
CA THR A 34 7.27 19.21 -8.46
C THR A 34 8.61 18.93 -7.76
N GLU A 35 9.08 19.90 -6.98
CA GLU A 35 10.33 19.85 -6.22
C GLU A 35 10.30 18.85 -5.06
N LEU A 36 9.12 18.60 -4.48
CA LEU A 36 8.95 17.73 -3.32
C LEU A 36 8.45 16.33 -3.67
N ARG A 37 7.98 16.08 -4.91
CA ARG A 37 7.42 14.78 -5.33
C ARG A 37 8.39 13.61 -5.12
N ALA A 38 9.66 13.77 -5.48
CA ALA A 38 10.68 12.72 -5.32
C ALA A 38 10.92 12.37 -3.85
N THR A 39 10.95 13.38 -2.99
CA THR A 39 11.11 13.23 -1.54
C THR A 39 9.88 12.59 -0.92
N ALA A 40 8.68 13.05 -1.29
CA ALA A 40 7.41 12.50 -0.82
C ALA A 40 7.26 11.03 -1.21
N GLN A 41 7.54 10.67 -2.45
CA GLN A 41 7.50 9.28 -2.92
C GLN A 41 8.48 8.40 -2.15
N THR A 42 9.72 8.86 -1.97
CA THR A 42 10.75 8.09 -1.25
C THR A 42 10.39 7.93 0.23
N ALA A 43 9.92 8.99 0.88
CA ALA A 43 9.51 8.95 2.29
C ALA A 43 8.30 8.03 2.49
N LEU A 44 7.25 8.17 1.67
CA LEU A 44 6.06 7.33 1.75
C LEU A 44 6.39 5.86 1.48
N TYR A 45 7.19 5.57 0.44
CA TYR A 45 7.57 4.20 0.11
C TYR A 45 8.45 3.58 1.19
N ASN A 46 9.44 4.30 1.70
CA ASN A 46 10.34 3.78 2.74
C ASN A 46 9.59 3.58 4.07
N THR A 47 8.70 4.49 4.47
CA THR A 47 7.87 4.33 5.66
C THR A 47 6.93 3.13 5.51
N GLY A 48 6.24 3.01 4.37
CA GLY A 48 5.39 1.86 4.08
C GLY A 48 6.16 0.53 4.07
N ARG A 49 7.35 0.51 3.47
CA ARG A 49 8.23 -0.68 3.45
C ARG A 49 8.76 -1.02 4.83
N PHE A 50 9.09 -0.04 5.66
CA PHE A 50 9.55 -0.26 7.03
C PHE A 50 8.44 -0.88 7.90
N ILE A 51 7.24 -0.29 7.88
CA ILE A 51 6.11 -0.75 8.69
C ILE A 51 5.55 -2.07 8.15
N GLY A 52 5.21 -2.13 6.87
CA GLY A 52 4.55 -3.29 6.27
C GLY A 52 5.50 -4.44 5.94
N GLY A 53 6.68 -4.13 5.41
CA GLY A 53 7.67 -5.15 5.03
C GLY A 53 8.62 -5.56 6.15
N GLY A 54 9.06 -4.60 6.97
CA GLY A 54 9.99 -4.84 8.07
C GLY A 54 9.31 -5.32 9.34
N LEU A 55 8.35 -4.54 9.86
CA LEU A 55 7.67 -4.84 11.13
C LEU A 55 6.48 -5.79 10.96
N GLY A 56 5.86 -5.83 9.78
CA GLY A 56 4.68 -6.63 9.48
C GLY A 56 4.79 -8.10 9.91
N PRO A 57 5.84 -8.86 9.51
CA PRO A 57 5.97 -10.26 9.91
C PRO A 57 6.06 -10.47 11.43
N VAL A 58 6.74 -9.57 12.15
CA VAL A 58 6.90 -9.65 13.61
C VAL A 58 5.57 -9.39 14.31
N VAL A 59 4.84 -8.35 13.90
CA VAL A 59 3.53 -8.01 14.46
C VAL A 59 2.52 -9.12 14.19
N ILE A 60 2.48 -9.65 12.97
CA ILE A 60 1.57 -10.75 12.59
C ILE A 60 1.92 -12.03 13.33
N ALA A 61 3.20 -12.36 13.48
CA ALA A 61 3.63 -13.50 14.27
C ALA A 61 3.20 -13.35 15.73
N ALA A 62 3.44 -12.20 16.36
CA ALA A 62 3.06 -11.93 17.74
C ALA A 62 1.53 -12.04 17.96
N VAL A 63 0.74 -11.47 17.06
CA VAL A 63 -0.73 -11.55 17.11
C VAL A 63 -1.21 -12.99 16.89
N ALA A 64 -0.61 -13.71 15.95
CA ALA A 64 -0.96 -15.09 15.66
C ALA A 64 -0.66 -16.05 16.83
N THR A 65 0.40 -15.80 17.60
CA THR A 65 0.72 -16.60 18.79
C THR A 65 -0.35 -16.47 19.88
N GLY A 66 -0.96 -15.30 20.05
CA GLY A 66 -1.97 -15.08 21.09
C GLY A 66 -3.42 -15.37 20.67
N HIS A 67 -3.77 -15.10 19.41
CA HIS A 67 -5.17 -15.10 18.93
C HIS A 67 -5.41 -16.01 17.72
N GLY A 68 -4.38 -16.72 17.26
CA GLY A 68 -4.44 -17.59 16.10
C GLY A 68 -4.28 -16.86 14.76
N PHE A 69 -4.00 -17.64 13.72
CA PHE A 69 -3.64 -17.13 12.40
C PHE A 69 -4.80 -16.41 11.70
N GLY A 70 -6.03 -16.88 11.89
CA GLY A 70 -7.23 -16.26 11.30
C GLY A 70 -7.44 -14.83 11.79
N PHE A 71 -7.24 -14.57 13.08
CA PHE A 71 -7.33 -13.22 13.64
C PHE A 71 -6.21 -12.32 13.11
N ALA A 72 -4.99 -12.84 12.99
CA ALA A 72 -3.86 -12.08 12.43
C ALA A 72 -4.12 -11.64 10.97
N LEU A 73 -4.71 -12.52 10.14
CA LEU A 73 -5.11 -12.15 8.78
C LEU A 73 -6.27 -11.15 8.75
N ALA A 74 -7.23 -11.25 9.67
CA ALA A 74 -8.32 -10.29 9.81
C ALA A 74 -7.80 -8.88 10.16
N THR A 75 -6.76 -8.79 11.00
CA THR A 75 -6.07 -7.52 11.27
C THR A 75 -5.50 -6.89 10.01
N ILE A 76 -4.87 -7.68 9.12
CA ILE A 76 -4.38 -7.17 7.83
C ILE A 76 -5.54 -6.66 6.97
N ALA A 77 -6.63 -7.43 6.87
CA ALA A 77 -7.80 -7.03 6.11
C ALA A 77 -8.41 -5.71 6.64
N SER A 78 -8.45 -5.52 7.97
CA SER A 78 -8.94 -4.29 8.58
C SER A 78 -8.12 -3.05 8.19
N ILE A 79 -6.80 -3.20 8.04
CA ILE A 79 -5.92 -2.09 7.60
C ILE A 79 -6.28 -1.64 6.18
N TYR A 80 -6.59 -2.56 5.28
CA TYR A 80 -7.05 -2.22 3.92
C TYR A 80 -8.41 -1.52 3.92
N ILE A 81 -9.34 -1.92 4.79
CA ILE A 81 -10.63 -1.24 4.95
C ILE A 81 -10.43 0.19 5.46
N ILE A 82 -9.57 0.37 6.47
CA ILE A 82 -9.22 1.69 6.99
C ILE A 82 -8.59 2.55 5.89
N ALA A 83 -7.65 2.02 5.11
CA ALA A 83 -7.03 2.73 3.99
C ALA A 83 -8.07 3.15 2.94
N PHE A 84 -9.04 2.28 2.65
CA PHE A 84 -10.15 2.59 1.74
C PHE A 84 -11.04 3.72 2.27
N ILE A 85 -11.33 3.74 3.57
CA ILE A 85 -12.08 4.84 4.20
C ILE A 85 -11.28 6.15 4.14
N ILE A 86 -9.98 6.11 4.45
CA ILE A 86 -9.09 7.28 4.42
C ILE A 86 -9.02 7.89 3.01
N MET A 87 -9.11 7.08 1.96
CA MET A 87 -9.11 7.56 0.57
C MET A 87 -10.22 8.60 0.31
N PHE A 88 -11.39 8.49 0.95
CA PHE A 88 -12.46 9.48 0.82
C PHE A 88 -12.15 10.84 1.48
N PHE A 89 -11.19 10.88 2.40
CA PHE A 89 -10.75 12.09 3.08
C PHE A 89 -9.56 12.77 2.40
N ILE A 90 -8.97 12.16 1.36
CA ILE A 90 -7.96 12.83 0.54
C ILE A 90 -8.65 13.94 -0.26
N SER A 91 -8.28 15.19 0.05
CA SER A 91 -8.72 16.36 -0.70
C SER A 91 -8.15 16.29 -2.12
N GLU A 92 -9.02 16.28 -3.14
CA GLU A 92 -8.60 16.37 -4.53
C GLU A 92 -8.13 17.82 -4.83
N ASN A 93 -6.82 18.06 -4.80
CA ASN A 93 -6.22 19.31 -5.29
C ASN A 93 -6.06 19.34 -6.84
N LYS A 94 -6.97 18.67 -7.55
CA LYS A 94 -6.93 18.59 -9.02
C LYS A 94 -7.01 19.99 -9.63
N GLY A 95 -5.89 20.45 -10.18
CA GLY A 95 -5.81 21.72 -10.91
C GLY A 95 -5.50 22.95 -10.06
N ALA A 96 -5.17 22.82 -8.77
CA ALA A 96 -4.57 23.92 -8.04
C ALA A 96 -3.13 24.11 -8.54
N ALA A 97 -2.74 25.34 -8.87
CA ALA A 97 -1.33 25.67 -9.09
C ALA A 97 -0.59 25.40 -7.77
N LEU A 98 0.09 24.25 -7.71
CA LEU A 98 1.04 23.96 -6.66
C LEU A 98 2.31 24.76 -7.00
N GLU A 99 2.29 26.05 -6.66
CA GLU A 99 3.50 26.89 -6.66
C GLU A 99 4.52 26.38 -5.63
#